data_AF-A0A3S5CVK5-F1
#
_entry.id   AF-A0A3S5CVK5-F1
#
_cell.length_a   1.000
_cell.length_b   1.000
_cell.length_c   1.000
_cell.angle_alpha   90.00
_cell.angle_beta   90.00
_cell.angle_gamma   90.00
#
_symmetry.space_group_name_H-M   'P 1'
#
loop_
_entity.id
_entity.type
_entity.pdbx_description
1 polymer ?
#
loop_
_entity_poly.entity_id
_entity_poly.type
_entity_poly.pdbx_seq_one_letter_code
_entity_poly.pdbx_strand_id
1 'polypeptide(L)' 'MPVKTTSDLLLVMSNLYDLNAGSLTMSHLRSFPSVPLVKIGQHFRKVKDFLMRIPSIPDLLELDHLTVSGDVWFGKDMSL' A
#
# COMPACT_ATOMS: atom_id res chain seq x y z
N MET A 1 -9.77 -10.48 -2.55
CA MET A 1 -8.58 -10.41 -1.67
C MET A 1 -9.03 -9.99 -0.28
N PRO A 2 -8.68 -10.72 0.80
CA PRO A 2 -9.10 -10.34 2.15
C PRO A 2 -8.23 -9.20 2.69
N VAL A 3 -8.84 -8.09 3.12
CA VAL A 3 -8.15 -6.98 3.79
C VAL A 3 -8.19 -7.22 5.29
N LYS A 4 -7.06 -7.59 5.90
CA LYS A 4 -6.98 -7.88 7.35
C LYS A 4 -6.10 -6.89 8.10
N THR A 5 -5.15 -6.29 7.41
CA THR A 5 -4.13 -5.41 7.98
C THR A 5 -4.07 -4.10 7.21
N THR A 6 -3.47 -3.08 7.83
CA THR A 6 -3.19 -1.82 7.13
C THR A 6 -2.12 -1.96 6.04
N SER A 7 -1.30 -3.02 6.07
CA SER A 7 -0.48 -3.42 4.92
C SER A 7 -1.35 -3.80 3.72
N ASP A 8 -2.38 -4.63 3.93
CA ASP A 8 -3.32 -5.00 2.86
C ASP A 8 -4.09 -3.77 2.36
N LEU A 9 -4.45 -2.87 3.27
CA LEU A 9 -5.11 -1.61 2.94
C LEU A 9 -4.23 -0.73 2.04
N LEU A 10 -2.94 -0.59 2.35
CA LEU A 10 -1.99 0.17 1.53
C LEU A 10 -1.93 -0.40 0.10
N LEU A 11 -1.81 -1.73 -0.02
CA LEU A 11 -1.77 -2.40 -1.31
C LEU A 11 -3.02 -2.12 -2.13
N VAL A 12 -4.21 -2.31 -1.54
CA VAL A 12 -5.50 -2.09 -2.20
C VAL A 12 -5.74 -0.63 -2.61
N MET A 13 -5.29 0.32 -1.79
CA MET A 13 -5.48 1.74 -2.07
C MET A 13 -4.47 2.30 -3.08
N SER A 14 -3.38 1.58 -3.36
CA SER A 14 -2.33 2.00 -4.29
C SER A 14 -2.69 1.72 -5.75
N ASN A 15 -1.88 2.24 -6.66
CA ASN A 15 -1.94 1.95 -8.10
C ASN A 15 -1.54 0.50 -8.45
N LEU A 16 -1.25 -0.34 -7.47
CA LEU A 16 -1.01 -1.77 -7.67
C LEU A 16 -2.25 -2.52 -8.19
N TYR A 17 -3.45 -2.06 -7.84
CA TYR A 17 -4.70 -2.70 -8.22
C TYR A 17 -5.64 -1.70 -8.91
N ASP A 18 -6.27 -2.17 -9.99
CA ASP A 18 -7.35 -1.48 -10.66
C ASP A 18 -8.70 -1.98 -10.12
N LEU A 19 -9.62 -1.07 -9.85
CA LEU A 19 -10.99 -1.39 -9.41
C LEU A 19 -11.92 -1.47 -10.62
N ASN A 20 -12.33 -2.68 -10.98
CA ASN A 20 -13.22 -2.96 -12.10
C ASN A 20 -14.51 -3.63 -11.61
N ALA A 21 -15.63 -2.91 -11.69
CA ALA A 21 -16.96 -3.41 -11.29
C ALA A 21 -17.02 -4.02 -9.87
N GLY A 22 -16.28 -3.43 -8.92
CA GLY A 22 -16.22 -3.92 -7.53
C GLY A 22 -15.22 -5.06 -7.30
N SER A 23 -14.52 -5.52 -8.34
CA SER A 23 -13.42 -6.48 -8.25
C SER A 23 -12.08 -5.76 -8.40
N LEU A 24 -11.09 -6.16 -7.60
CA LEU A 24 -9.73 -5.64 -7.69
C LEU A 24 -8.90 -6.58 -8.56
N THR A 25 -8.29 -6.04 -9.60
CA THR A 25 -7.37 -6.75 -10.52
C THR A 25 -5.99 -6.11 -10.43
N MET A 26 -4.92 -6.90 -10.41
CA MET A 26 -3.55 -6.35 -10.39
C MET A 26 -3.31 -5.54 -11.66
N SER A 27 -2.68 -4.37 -11.51
CA SER A 27 -2.46 -3.45 -12.63
C SER A 27 -1.62 -4.08 -13.73
N HIS A 28 -2.03 -3.88 -14.98
CA HIS A 28 -1.29 -4.31 -16.16
C HIS A 28 0.05 -3.57 -16.33
N LEU A 29 0.22 -2.44 -15.66
CA LEU A 29 1.46 -1.66 -15.66
C LEU A 29 2.56 -2.31 -14.80
N ARG A 30 2.21 -3.29 -13.97
CA ARG A 30 3.19 -3.97 -13.13
C ARG A 30 4.03 -4.94 -13.96
N SER A 31 5.34 -4.70 -14.00
CA SER A 31 6.31 -5.55 -14.72
C SER A 31 6.42 -6.96 -14.16
N PHE A 32 6.12 -7.15 -12.86
CA PHE A 32 6.22 -8.44 -12.16
C PHE A 32 4.87 -8.90 -11.61
N PRO A 33 4.41 -10.13 -11.90
CA PRO A 33 3.09 -10.60 -11.47
C PRO A 33 2.99 -10.91 -9.96
N SER A 34 4.09 -10.81 -9.21
CA SER A 34 4.12 -11.05 -7.77
C SER A 34 3.63 -9.84 -6.98
N VAL A 35 2.82 -10.10 -5.95
CA VAL A 35 2.42 -9.10 -4.95
C VAL A 35 3.66 -8.69 -4.13
N PRO A 36 3.92 -7.40 -3.93
CA PRO A 36 5.05 -6.96 -3.13
C PRO A 36 4.89 -7.31 -1.66
N LEU A 37 6.01 -7.53 -0.98
CA LEU A 37 6.00 -7.79 0.45
C LEU A 37 5.98 -6.47 1.22
N VAL A 38 4.82 -6.12 1.78
CA VAL A 38 4.63 -4.92 2.60
C VAL A 38 4.48 -5.28 4.09
N LYS A 39 5.34 -4.69 4.92
CA LYS A 39 5.32 -4.81 6.39
C LYS A 39 5.31 -3.43 7.03
N ILE A 40 4.16 -3.03 7.54
CA ILE A 40 4.01 -1.76 8.25
C ILE A 40 3.98 -2.00 9.76
N GLY A 41 4.73 -1.20 10.51
CA GLY A 41 4.92 -1.32 11.95
C GLY A 41 3.68 -0.98 12.78
N GLN A 42 3.80 -1.14 14.10
CA GLN A 42 2.65 -1.04 15.01
C GLN A 42 1.97 0.35 15.02
N HIS A 43 2.71 1.42 14.70
CA HIS A 43 2.20 2.79 14.61
C HIS A 43 1.14 2.98 13.51
N PHE A 44 0.99 2.02 12.60
CA PHE A 44 0.03 2.04 11.51
C PHE A 44 -1.10 1.03 11.71
N ARG A 45 -1.19 0.34 12.87
CA ARG A 45 -2.23 -0.69 13.09
C ARG A 45 -3.65 -0.14 13.06
N LYS A 46 -3.85 1.08 13.56
CA LYS A 46 -5.17 1.73 13.50
C LYS A 46 -5.29 2.47 12.18
N VAL A 47 -6.43 2.31 11.51
CA VAL A 47 -6.72 2.98 10.23
C VAL A 47 -6.58 4.50 10.34
N LYS A 48 -7.00 5.09 11.47
CA LYS A 48 -6.83 6.53 11.72
C LYS A 48 -5.36 6.96 11.68
N ASP A 49 -4.48 6.20 12.34
CA ASP A 49 -3.06 6.52 12.41
C ASP A 49 -2.39 6.29 11.05
N PHE A 50 -2.80 5.23 10.34
CA PHE A 50 -2.38 4.98 8.96
C PHE A 50 -2.71 6.15 8.03
N LEU A 51 -3.97 6.61 8.00
CA LEU A 51 -4.40 7.72 7.13
C LEU A 51 -3.74 9.05 7.51
N MET A 52 -3.48 9.26 8.81
CA MET A 52 -2.78 10.47 9.29
C MET A 52 -1.31 10.48 8.85
N ARG A 53 -0.65 9.31 8.88
CA ARG A 53 0.77 9.16 8.57
C ARG A 53 1.04 8.97 7.08
N ILE A 54 0.06 8.50 6.32
CA ILE A 54 0.10 8.30 4.87
C ILE A 54 -1.03 9.12 4.25
N PRO A 55 -0.86 10.45 4.15
CA PRO A 55 -1.89 11.34 3.63
C PRO A 55 -2.11 11.16 2.12
N SER A 56 -1.13 10.63 1.40
CA SER A 56 -1.23 10.22 0.01
C SER A 56 -0.62 8.83 -0.16
N ILE A 57 -1.29 7.95 -0.91
CA ILE A 57 -0.80 6.60 -1.14
C ILE A 57 0.34 6.67 -2.17
N PRO A 58 1.54 6.11 -1.87
CA PRO A 58 2.65 6.14 -2.79
C PRO A 58 2.41 5.23 -4.00
N ASP A 59 3.16 5.49 -5.07
CA ASP A 59 3.28 4.55 -6.20
C ASP A 59 3.96 3.26 -5.74
N LEU A 60 3.33 2.10 -5.99
CA LEU A 60 3.85 0.77 -5.61
C LEU A 60 4.05 -0.16 -6.83
N LEU A 61 3.99 0.36 -8.07
CA LEU A 61 4.09 -0.47 -9.27
C LEU A 61 5.42 -1.22 -9.37
N GLU A 62 6.52 -0.56 -9.03
CA GLU A 62 7.88 -1.14 -9.07
C GLU A 62 8.36 -1.65 -7.71
N LEU A 63 7.52 -1.55 -6.68
CA LEU A 63 7.86 -2.04 -5.35
C LEU A 63 8.02 -3.56 -5.34
N ASP A 64 9.12 -4.04 -4.74
CA ASP A 64 9.33 -5.45 -4.37
C ASP A 64 9.10 -5.69 -2.86
N HIS A 65 9.68 -4.83 -2.03
CA HIS A 65 9.67 -4.97 -0.58
C HIS A 65 9.61 -3.60 0.12
N LEU A 66 8.62 -3.42 1.00
CA LEU A 66 8.51 -2.25 1.87
C LEU A 66 8.43 -2.70 3.33
N THR A 67 9.39 -2.29 4.15
CA THR A 67 9.32 -2.44 5.60
C THR A 67 9.43 -1.08 6.26
N VAL A 68 8.42 -0.73 7.06
CA VAL A 68 8.35 0.52 7.82
C VAL A 68 8.23 0.19 9.29
N SER A 69 9.17 0.67 10.11
CA SER A 69 9.16 0.50 11.55
C SER A 69 9.44 1.82 12.27
N GLY A 70 8.86 1.99 13.46
CA GLY A 70 8.97 3.23 14.24
C GLY A 70 7.95 4.31 13.89
N ASP A 71 8.20 5.51 14.39
CA ASP A 71 7.35 6.69 14.25
C ASP A 71 7.63 7.41 12.92
N VAL A 72 7.16 6.81 11.82
CA VAL A 72 7.41 7.29 10.45
C VAL A 72 6.19 8.02 9.89
N TRP A 73 6.46 9.02 9.06
CA TRP A 73 5.46 9.84 8.36
C TRP A 73 5.82 9.89 6.87
N PHE A 74 4.84 9.65 6.02
CA PHE A 74 4.97 9.73 4.57
C PHE A 74 4.57 11.13 4.10
N GLY A 75 5.35 11.69 3.19
CA GLY A 75 5.04 12.95 2.52
C GLY A 75 3.98 12.77 1.42
N LYS A 76 3.58 13.88 0.81
CA LYS A 76 2.77 13.86 -0.41
C LYS A 76 3.64 13.51 -1.62
N ASP A 77 3.03 12.85 -2.61
CA ASP A 77 3.62 12.55 -3.92
C ASP A 77 4.91 11.71 -3.88
N MET A 78 4.97 10.73 -2.96
CA MET A 78 6.08 9.79 -2.88
C MET A 78 5.91 8.63 -3.89
N SER A 79 7.02 8.21 -4.50
CA SER A 79 7.12 7.00 -5.33
C SER A 79 8.13 6.06 -4.68
N LEU A 80 7.83 4.75 -4.66
CA LEU A 80 8.58 3.72 -3.94
C LEU A 80 8.89 2.50 -4.81
#